data_AF-A0A0C2S660-F1
#
_entry.id   AF-A0A0C2S660-F1
#
_cell.length_a   1.000
_cell.length_b   1.000
_cell.length_c   1.000
_cell.angle_alpha   90.00
_cell.angle_beta   90.00
_cell.angle_gamma   90.00
#
_symmetry.space_group_name_H-M   'P 1'
#
loop_
_entity.id
_entity.type
_entity.pdbx_description
1 polymer ?
#
loop_
_entity_poly.entity_id
_entity_poly.type
_entity_poly.pdbx_seq_one_letter_code
_entity_poly.pdbx_strand_id
1 'polypeptide(L)'
;MEANPLYLFYFRKLGSLKPVLIQESLAEDPWKLLIAVTLLNKTTGKVAIPVFWSILDRWPTPFLLSRADEADLTDALRRVGTQSVRAKRLIQLSFNYMLDPPRDYDLRPTRHKIFYTRKRYPATQISHLPGVGAYALDSYRIFCCSLSASTAEEWKYVMPTDKQLIRYLASIISTDKWKWAYEERQEWTPEQGASGPLTIPCLKSLVDELRAFKAKDSS
;
A
#
# COMPACT_ATOMS: atom_id res chain seq x y z
N MET A 1 23.21 8.27 20.93
CA MET A 1 22.34 7.07 21.07
C MET A 1 22.78 5.92 20.18
N GLU A 2 23.13 6.16 18.91
CA GLU A 2 23.39 5.09 17.92
C GLU A 2 24.52 4.12 18.26
N ALA A 3 25.53 4.57 19.02
CA ALA A 3 26.61 3.70 19.52
C ALA A 3 26.19 2.77 20.69
N ASN A 4 24.94 2.82 21.15
CA ASN A 4 24.46 1.95 22.24
C ASN A 4 24.27 0.51 21.73
N PRO A 5 24.88 -0.51 22.35
CA PRO A 5 24.76 -1.90 21.90
C PRO A 5 23.33 -2.44 21.86
N LEU A 6 22.46 -2.02 22.78
CA LEU A 6 21.04 -2.41 22.79
C LEU A 6 20.27 -1.75 21.64
N TYR A 7 20.57 -0.47 21.33
CA TYR A 7 19.99 0.21 20.16
C TYR A 7 20.33 -0.57 18.88
N LEU A 8 21.62 -0.87 18.66
CA LEU A 8 22.09 -1.62 17.50
C LEU A 8 21.49 -3.04 17.43
N PHE A 9 21.32 -3.71 18.58
CA PHE A 9 20.70 -5.03 18.67
C PHE A 9 19.23 -5.02 18.22
N TYR A 10 18.42 -4.09 18.74
CA TYR A 10 17.01 -3.99 18.32
C TYR A 10 16.88 -3.47 16.89
N PHE A 11 17.72 -2.52 16.46
CA PHE A 11 17.73 -2.01 15.09
C PHE A 11 18.07 -3.09 14.04
N ARG A 12 19.07 -3.94 14.31
CA ARG A 12 19.37 -5.12 13.46
C ARG A 12 18.19 -6.11 13.41
N LYS A 13 17.51 -6.31 14.55
CA LYS A 13 16.30 -7.15 14.63
C LYS A 13 15.10 -6.53 13.91
N LEU A 14 14.99 -5.20 13.85
CA LEU A 14 13.97 -4.50 13.09
C LEU A 14 14.11 -4.79 11.58
N GLY A 15 15.34 -4.76 11.06
CA GLY A 15 15.62 -5.08 9.65
C GLY A 15 15.15 -6.49 9.23
N SER A 16 15.36 -7.51 10.06
CA SER A 16 14.91 -8.89 9.78
C SER A 16 13.40 -9.11 9.92
N LEU A 17 12.67 -8.08 10.34
CA LEU A 17 11.24 -8.07 10.58
C LEU A 17 10.49 -7.11 9.64
N LYS A 18 11.10 -6.68 8.53
CA LYS A 18 10.43 -5.90 7.47
C LYS A 18 9.10 -6.58 7.06
N PRO A 19 7.95 -5.89 7.15
CA PRO A 19 6.68 -6.36 6.62
C PRO A 19 6.79 -6.50 5.10
N VAL A 20 6.41 -7.66 4.56
CA VAL A 20 6.42 -7.92 3.12
C VAL A 20 5.03 -7.66 2.57
N LEU A 21 4.92 -6.72 1.63
CA LEU A 21 3.65 -6.38 0.96
C LEU A 21 3.77 -6.60 -0.54
N ILE A 22 2.71 -7.13 -1.17
CA ILE A 22 2.72 -7.40 -2.63
C ILE A 22 2.92 -6.10 -3.43
N GLN A 23 2.48 -4.96 -2.89
CA GLN A 23 2.69 -3.65 -3.48
C GLN A 23 4.19 -3.31 -3.71
N GLU A 24 5.11 -3.85 -2.91
CA GLU A 24 6.56 -3.67 -3.15
C GLU A 24 7.00 -4.35 -4.45
N SER A 25 6.56 -5.59 -4.67
CA SER A 25 6.86 -6.34 -5.90
C SER A 25 6.15 -5.81 -7.16
N LEU A 26 5.24 -4.84 -6.98
CA LEU A 26 4.46 -4.22 -8.06
C LEU A 26 4.73 -2.71 -8.17
N ALA A 27 5.72 -2.17 -7.45
CA ALA A 27 6.01 -0.74 -7.40
C ALA A 27 6.29 -0.14 -8.80
N GLU A 28 6.96 -0.91 -9.67
CA GLU A 28 7.33 -0.54 -11.04
C GLU A 28 6.16 -0.62 -12.04
N ASP A 29 5.03 -1.23 -11.68
CA ASP A 29 3.84 -1.35 -12.52
C ASP A 29 2.59 -0.84 -11.78
N PRO A 30 2.31 0.48 -11.86
CA PRO A 30 1.15 1.08 -11.21
C PRO A 30 -0.18 0.43 -11.57
N TRP A 31 -0.35 -0.08 -12.80
CA TRP A 31 -1.58 -0.76 -13.19
C TRP A 31 -1.72 -2.07 -12.41
N LYS A 32 -0.69 -2.94 -12.40
CA LYS A 32 -0.72 -4.18 -11.61
C LYS A 32 -0.92 -3.90 -10.12
N LEU A 33 -0.27 -2.87 -9.56
CA LEU A 33 -0.51 -2.45 -8.18
C LEU A 33 -1.98 -2.09 -7.95
N LEU A 34 -2.61 -1.34 -8.86
CA LEU A 34 -4.03 -0.96 -8.79
C LEU A 34 -4.98 -2.17 -8.89
N ILE A 35 -4.64 -3.19 -9.69
CA ILE A 35 -5.37 -4.47 -9.71
C ILE A 35 -5.24 -5.17 -8.33
N ALA A 36 -4.02 -5.30 -7.79
CA ALA A 36 -3.77 -5.96 -6.52
C ALA A 36 -4.52 -5.31 -5.33
N VAL A 37 -4.44 -3.97 -5.19
CA VAL A 37 -5.15 -3.25 -4.10
C VAL A 37 -6.67 -3.32 -4.28
N THR A 38 -7.18 -3.41 -5.52
CA THR A 38 -8.61 -3.60 -5.78
C THR A 38 -9.12 -4.95 -5.26
N LEU A 39 -8.30 -6.00 -5.33
CA LEU A 39 -8.61 -7.34 -4.81
C LEU A 39 -8.45 -7.41 -3.28
N LEU A 40 -7.45 -6.72 -2.72
CA LEU A 40 -7.18 -6.66 -1.27
C LEU A 40 -8.22 -5.84 -0.48
N ASN A 41 -8.99 -4.96 -1.14
CA ASN A 41 -10.08 -4.20 -0.51
C ASN A 41 -11.10 -5.11 0.19
N LYS A 42 -11.01 -5.25 1.52
CA LYS A 42 -11.80 -6.18 2.36
C LYS A 42 -11.56 -7.67 2.08
N THR A 43 -10.37 -8.05 1.61
CA THR A 43 -9.95 -9.46 1.46
C THR A 43 -8.57 -9.69 2.07
N THR A 44 -8.32 -10.86 2.64
CA THR A 44 -6.97 -11.24 3.09
C THR A 44 -6.04 -11.52 1.91
N GLY A 45 -4.75 -11.21 2.06
CA GLY A 45 -3.73 -11.50 1.04
C GLY A 45 -3.66 -12.99 0.66
N LYS A 46 -3.84 -13.90 1.65
CA LYS A 46 -3.89 -15.36 1.46
C LYS A 46 -4.94 -15.81 0.43
N VAL A 47 -6.02 -15.04 0.23
CA VAL A 47 -7.06 -15.31 -0.78
C VAL A 47 -6.88 -14.44 -2.03
N ALA A 48 -6.54 -13.16 -1.86
CA ALA A 48 -6.45 -12.21 -2.97
C ALA A 48 -5.22 -12.43 -3.87
N ILE A 49 -4.07 -12.79 -3.31
CA ILE A 49 -2.79 -12.89 -4.06
C ILE A 49 -2.80 -14.04 -5.08
N PRO A 50 -3.27 -15.26 -4.77
CA PRO A 50 -3.37 -16.32 -5.78
C PRO A 50 -4.32 -15.95 -6.94
N VAL A 51 -5.43 -15.25 -6.63
CA VAL A 51 -6.38 -14.82 -7.65
C VAL A 51 -5.82 -13.66 -8.49
N PHE A 52 -5.05 -12.75 -7.89
CA PHE A 52 -4.31 -11.72 -8.62
C PHE A 52 -3.40 -12.32 -9.70
N TRP A 53 -2.58 -13.30 -9.35
CA TRP A 53 -1.69 -13.96 -10.31
C TRP A 53 -2.47 -14.72 -11.38
N SER A 54 -3.56 -15.42 -11.03
CA SER A 54 -4.44 -16.08 -12.00
C SER A 54 -5.12 -15.11 -12.97
N ILE A 55 -5.44 -13.88 -12.53
CA ILE A 55 -5.98 -12.82 -13.40
C ILE A 55 -4.89 -12.31 -14.36
N LEU A 56 -3.66 -12.10 -13.88
CA LEU A 56 -2.57 -11.63 -14.74
C LEU A 56 -2.06 -12.70 -15.72
N ASP A 57 -2.17 -13.98 -15.40
CA ASP A 57 -1.87 -15.07 -16.34
C ASP A 57 -2.83 -15.04 -17.55
N ARG A 58 -4.13 -14.83 -17.30
CA ARG A 58 -5.17 -14.79 -18.34
C ARG A 58 -5.31 -13.43 -19.04
N TRP A 59 -5.04 -12.34 -18.32
CA TRP A 59 -5.16 -10.96 -18.80
C TRP A 59 -3.96 -10.10 -18.35
N PRO A 60 -2.75 -10.32 -18.92
CA PRO A 60 -1.50 -9.71 -18.43
C PRO A 60 -1.35 -8.21 -18.67
N THR A 61 -2.26 -7.57 -19.41
CA THR A 61 -2.15 -6.16 -19.81
C THR A 61 -3.47 -5.40 -19.59
N PRO A 62 -3.42 -4.05 -19.46
CA PRO A 62 -4.63 -3.22 -19.39
C PRO A 62 -5.58 -3.46 -20.56
N PHE A 63 -5.03 -3.67 -21.77
CA PHE A 63 -5.82 -3.96 -22.96
C PHE A 63 -6.62 -5.26 -22.83
N LEU A 64 -5.95 -6.36 -22.47
CA LEU A 64 -6.62 -7.66 -22.36
C LEU A 64 -7.65 -7.67 -21.22
N LEU A 65 -7.34 -7.06 -20.07
CA LEU A 65 -8.28 -7.02 -18.95
C LEU A 65 -9.47 -6.06 -19.20
N SER A 66 -9.29 -5.00 -19.99
CA SER A 66 -10.38 -4.11 -20.41
C SER A 66 -11.36 -4.75 -21.41
N ARG A 67 -10.93 -5.82 -22.08
CA ARG A 67 -11.73 -6.60 -23.05
C ARG A 67 -12.14 -7.96 -22.52
N ALA A 68 -11.87 -8.25 -21.25
CA ALA A 68 -12.31 -9.46 -20.59
C ALA A 68 -13.85 -9.54 -20.59
N ASP A 69 -14.39 -10.73 -20.85
CA ASP A 69 -15.81 -10.97 -20.61
C ASP A 69 -16.12 -10.86 -19.11
N GLU A 70 -17.25 -10.22 -18.79
CA GLU A 70 -17.59 -9.93 -17.39
C GLU A 70 -17.96 -11.21 -16.62
N ALA A 71 -18.58 -12.21 -17.25
CA ALA A 71 -18.92 -13.47 -16.60
C ALA A 71 -17.66 -14.29 -16.32
N ASP A 72 -16.74 -14.38 -17.29
CA ASP A 72 -15.43 -15.03 -17.14
C ASP A 72 -14.59 -14.42 -16.00
N LEU A 73 -14.53 -13.09 -15.93
CA LEU A 73 -13.79 -12.40 -14.87
C LEU A 73 -14.52 -12.50 -13.52
N THR A 74 -15.85 -12.48 -13.52
CA THR A 74 -16.66 -12.74 -12.31
C THR A 74 -16.42 -14.14 -11.76
N ASP A 75 -16.25 -15.14 -12.63
CA ASP A 75 -15.95 -16.51 -12.19
C ASP A 75 -14.54 -16.64 -11.61
N ALA A 76 -13.53 -16.07 -12.27
CA ALA A 76 -12.17 -16.00 -11.73
C ALA A 76 -12.12 -15.33 -10.34
N LEU A 77 -13.00 -14.35 -10.10
CA LEU A 77 -13.13 -13.63 -8.83
C LEU A 77 -13.99 -14.34 -7.77
N ARG A 78 -14.62 -15.48 -8.07
CA ARG A 78 -15.61 -16.17 -7.21
C ARG A 78 -15.10 -16.42 -5.79
N ARG A 79 -13.80 -16.73 -5.61
CA ARG A 79 -13.16 -16.98 -4.30
C ARG A 79 -12.93 -15.72 -3.45
N VAL A 80 -12.88 -14.55 -4.06
CA VAL A 80 -12.55 -13.27 -3.40
C VAL A 80 -13.81 -12.59 -2.84
N GLY A 81 -14.99 -12.93 -3.37
CA GLY A 81 -16.28 -12.32 -3.03
C GLY A 81 -16.53 -10.96 -3.73
N THR A 82 -17.74 -10.42 -3.62
CA THR A 82 -18.18 -9.19 -4.33
C THR A 82 -17.86 -9.19 -5.84
N GLN A 83 -17.84 -10.38 -6.43
CA GLN A 83 -17.16 -10.70 -7.68
C GLN A 83 -17.63 -9.85 -8.86
N SER A 84 -18.94 -9.70 -9.08
CA SER A 84 -19.48 -8.89 -10.19
C SER A 84 -19.14 -7.40 -10.06
N VAL A 85 -19.11 -6.86 -8.84
CA VAL A 85 -18.71 -5.46 -8.59
C VAL A 85 -17.21 -5.27 -8.83
N ARG A 86 -16.39 -6.25 -8.46
CA ARG A 86 -14.95 -6.24 -8.73
C ARG A 86 -14.65 -6.43 -10.23
N ALA A 87 -15.31 -7.35 -10.93
CA ALA A 87 -15.14 -7.58 -12.36
C ALA A 87 -15.37 -6.28 -13.16
N LYS A 88 -16.54 -5.65 -12.97
CA LYS A 88 -16.86 -4.34 -13.58
C LYS A 88 -15.81 -3.28 -13.29
N ARG A 89 -15.34 -3.19 -12.03
CA ARG A 89 -14.30 -2.23 -11.63
C ARG A 89 -12.96 -2.50 -12.31
N LEU A 90 -12.50 -3.75 -12.39
CA LEU A 90 -11.22 -4.10 -13.02
C LEU A 90 -11.23 -3.83 -14.53
N ILE A 91 -12.34 -4.15 -15.20
CA ILE A 91 -12.57 -3.84 -16.63
C ILE A 91 -12.54 -2.32 -16.85
N GLN A 92 -13.36 -1.56 -16.10
CA GLN A 92 -13.43 -0.09 -16.21
C GLN A 92 -12.11 0.59 -15.86
N LEU A 93 -11.44 0.15 -14.80
CA LEU A 93 -10.13 0.65 -14.38
C LEU A 93 -9.09 0.46 -15.50
N SER A 94 -9.02 -0.74 -16.08
CA SER A 94 -8.05 -1.06 -17.13
C SER A 94 -8.34 -0.30 -18.43
N PHE A 95 -9.62 -0.13 -18.78
CA PHE A 95 -10.02 0.71 -19.92
C PHE A 95 -9.61 2.19 -19.73
N ASN A 96 -9.93 2.78 -18.57
CA ASN A 96 -9.60 4.17 -18.28
C ASN A 96 -8.09 4.39 -18.12
N TYR A 97 -7.36 3.41 -17.59
CA TYR A 97 -5.89 3.46 -17.49
C TYR A 97 -5.23 3.53 -18.88
N MET A 98 -5.77 2.86 -19.90
CA MET A 98 -5.26 3.00 -21.27
C MET A 98 -5.60 4.35 -21.91
N LEU A 99 -6.81 4.85 -21.65
CA LEU A 99 -7.32 6.08 -22.27
C LEU A 99 -6.62 7.32 -21.72
N ASP A 100 -6.34 7.33 -20.42
CA ASP A 100 -5.74 8.45 -19.68
C ASP A 100 -4.76 7.90 -18.61
N PRO A 101 -3.59 7.38 -19.04
CA PRO A 101 -2.62 6.78 -18.12
C PRO A 101 -2.02 7.82 -17.17
N PRO A 102 -1.62 7.42 -15.94
CA PRO A 102 -0.94 8.29 -14.98
C PRO A 102 0.35 8.91 -15.55
N ARG A 103 0.61 10.18 -15.24
CA ARG A 103 1.83 10.91 -15.67
C ARG A 103 2.36 11.73 -14.50
N ASP A 104 3.68 11.72 -14.28
CA ASP A 104 4.30 12.32 -13.09
C ASP A 104 4.01 13.81 -12.89
N TYR A 105 3.81 14.55 -13.98
CA TYR A 105 3.52 15.98 -13.99
C TYR A 105 2.03 16.33 -14.02
N ASP A 106 1.13 15.34 -14.03
CA ASP A 106 -0.31 15.53 -14.19
C ASP A 106 -1.10 15.06 -12.95
N LEU A 107 -1.16 15.93 -11.94
CA LEU A 107 -1.85 15.64 -10.68
C LEU A 107 -3.36 15.87 -10.81
N ARG A 108 -4.14 14.78 -10.82
CA ARG A 108 -5.59 14.84 -10.94
C ARG A 108 -6.27 15.01 -9.57
N PRO A 109 -7.34 15.83 -9.46
CA PRO A 109 -8.05 16.04 -8.21
C PRO A 109 -8.90 14.82 -7.84
N THR A 110 -9.03 14.55 -6.55
CA THR A 110 -9.92 13.49 -6.03
C THR A 110 -11.06 14.06 -5.20
N ARG A 111 -12.19 13.34 -5.16
CA ARG A 111 -13.33 13.65 -4.28
C ARG A 111 -13.15 13.09 -2.87
N HIS A 112 -12.16 12.24 -2.66
CA HIS A 112 -11.85 11.64 -1.37
C HIS A 112 -11.38 12.70 -0.35
N LYS A 113 -11.64 12.42 0.92
CA LYS A 113 -11.20 13.22 2.06
C LYS A 113 -10.27 12.39 2.94
N ILE A 114 -9.25 13.03 3.50
CA ILE A 114 -8.40 12.43 4.53
C ILE A 114 -9.29 12.13 5.74
N PHE A 115 -9.20 10.92 6.29
CA PHE A 115 -10.10 10.45 7.34
C PHE A 115 -10.03 11.33 8.61
N TYR A 116 -8.81 11.56 9.11
CA TYR A 116 -8.52 12.28 10.35
C TYR A 116 -8.84 13.78 10.23
N THR A 117 -8.32 14.46 9.20
CA THR A 117 -8.44 15.93 9.08
C THR A 117 -9.71 16.39 8.35
N ARG A 118 -10.44 15.48 7.69
CA ARG A 118 -11.59 15.74 6.80
C ARG A 118 -11.32 16.72 5.64
N LYS A 119 -10.08 17.18 5.45
CA LYS A 119 -9.61 17.94 4.28
C LYS A 119 -9.71 17.07 3.02
N ARG A 120 -9.76 17.68 1.84
CA ARG A 120 -9.62 16.93 0.58
C ARG A 120 -8.29 16.20 0.58
N TYR A 121 -8.30 14.96 0.10
CA TYR A 121 -7.07 14.22 -0.15
C TYR A 121 -6.30 14.90 -1.29
N PRO A 122 -4.94 14.96 -1.26
CA PRO A 122 -4.15 15.60 -2.30
C PRO A 122 -4.46 15.11 -3.72
N ALA A 123 -4.15 15.94 -4.72
CA ALA A 123 -4.18 15.51 -6.11
C ALA A 123 -3.08 14.46 -6.34
N THR A 124 -3.33 13.48 -7.21
CA THR A 124 -2.39 12.39 -7.52
C THR A 124 -2.53 12.01 -8.99
N GLN A 125 -1.50 11.37 -9.56
CA GLN A 125 -1.47 10.90 -10.94
C GLN A 125 -2.55 9.84 -11.25
N ILE A 126 -3.17 9.23 -10.23
CA ILE A 126 -4.18 8.15 -10.38
C ILE A 126 -5.59 8.54 -9.92
N SER A 127 -5.79 9.77 -9.42
CA SER A 127 -7.03 10.21 -8.75
C SER A 127 -8.29 10.20 -9.64
N HIS A 128 -8.13 10.28 -10.95
CA HIS A 128 -9.21 10.27 -11.93
C HIS A 128 -9.71 8.86 -12.27
N LEU A 129 -8.92 7.83 -11.97
CA LEU A 129 -9.23 6.45 -12.35
C LEU A 129 -10.42 5.89 -11.54
N PRO A 130 -11.34 5.14 -12.18
CA PRO A 130 -12.55 4.65 -11.52
C PRO A 130 -12.21 3.59 -10.45
N GLY A 131 -12.86 3.68 -9.29
CA GLY A 131 -12.66 2.75 -8.18
C GLY A 131 -11.42 3.01 -7.31
N VAL A 132 -10.56 3.97 -7.67
CA VAL A 132 -9.43 4.40 -6.85
C VAL A 132 -9.92 5.16 -5.62
N GLY A 133 -9.90 4.48 -4.47
CA GLY A 133 -10.19 5.03 -3.15
C GLY A 133 -8.93 5.34 -2.34
N ALA A 134 -9.09 5.87 -1.13
CA ALA A 134 -7.99 6.26 -0.24
C ALA A 134 -6.89 5.19 -0.11
N TYR A 135 -7.24 3.93 0.12
CA TYR A 135 -6.28 2.81 0.19
C TYR A 135 -5.41 2.64 -1.07
N ALA A 136 -5.99 2.86 -2.26
CA ALA A 136 -5.26 2.79 -3.52
C ALA A 136 -4.37 4.03 -3.74
N LEU A 137 -4.86 5.22 -3.36
CA LEU A 137 -4.09 6.47 -3.35
C LEU A 137 -2.88 6.38 -2.41
N ASP A 138 -3.09 5.90 -1.19
CA ASP A 138 -2.04 5.68 -0.20
C ASP A 138 -1.02 4.66 -0.71
N SER A 139 -1.48 3.50 -1.24
CA SER A 139 -0.59 2.49 -1.80
C SER A 139 0.27 3.04 -2.94
N TYR A 140 -0.32 3.75 -3.90
CA TYR A 140 0.43 4.34 -5.01
C TYR A 140 1.49 5.34 -4.52
N ARG A 141 1.13 6.24 -3.60
CA ARG A 141 2.04 7.24 -3.02
C ARG A 141 3.16 6.64 -2.17
N ILE A 142 2.94 5.46 -1.57
CA ILE A 142 3.94 4.75 -0.76
C ILE A 142 4.93 3.96 -1.63
N PHE A 143 4.46 3.33 -2.72
CA PHE A 143 5.23 2.35 -3.48
C PHE A 143 5.66 2.83 -4.88
N CYS A 144 4.75 3.40 -5.69
CA CYS A 144 5.06 3.79 -7.07
C CYS A 144 5.82 5.13 -7.19
N CYS A 145 5.74 6.00 -6.17
CA CYS A 145 6.40 7.31 -6.21
C CYS A 145 7.94 7.24 -6.09
N SER A 146 8.54 6.08 -5.86
CA SER A 146 10.00 5.90 -5.98
C SER A 146 10.52 5.99 -7.43
N LEU A 147 9.64 5.88 -8.44
CA LEU A 147 10.01 5.88 -9.86
C LEU A 147 10.44 7.24 -10.39
N SER A 148 10.09 8.33 -9.71
CA SER A 148 10.52 9.68 -10.07
C SER A 148 11.22 10.37 -8.90
N ALA A 149 12.39 10.97 -9.18
CA ALA A 149 13.15 11.73 -8.20
C ALA A 149 12.36 12.88 -7.56
N SER A 150 11.35 13.43 -8.25
CA SER A 150 10.48 14.48 -7.69
C SER A 150 9.42 13.97 -6.72
N THR A 151 9.16 12.66 -6.67
CA THR A 151 8.15 12.05 -5.78
C THR A 151 8.73 11.00 -4.82
N ALA A 152 10.05 10.78 -4.81
CA ALA A 152 10.72 9.79 -3.98
C ALA A 152 10.46 9.96 -2.46
N GLU A 153 10.14 11.18 -1.99
CA GLU A 153 9.78 11.47 -0.60
C GLU A 153 8.28 11.49 -0.31
N GLU A 154 7.41 11.29 -1.33
CA GLU A 154 5.95 11.44 -1.22
C GLU A 154 5.34 10.56 -0.11
N TRP A 155 5.93 9.38 0.11
CA TRP A 155 5.54 8.43 1.16
C TRP A 155 5.60 9.04 2.57
N LYS A 156 6.47 10.02 2.82
CA LYS A 156 6.59 10.73 4.11
C LYS A 156 5.33 11.54 4.45
N TYR A 157 4.56 11.94 3.44
CA TYR A 157 3.33 12.72 3.54
C TYR A 157 2.05 11.87 3.38
N VAL A 158 2.15 10.54 3.48
CA VAL A 158 1.00 9.62 3.44
C VAL A 158 0.57 9.29 4.87
N MET A 159 -0.72 9.48 5.15
CA MET A 159 -1.35 9.21 6.45
C MET A 159 -2.42 8.13 6.26
N PRO A 160 -2.02 6.86 6.04
CA PRO A 160 -2.95 5.81 5.64
C PRO A 160 -3.86 5.40 6.79
N THR A 161 -5.06 4.90 6.45
CA THR A 161 -5.96 4.25 7.43
C THR A 161 -5.99 2.73 7.32
N ASP A 162 -5.45 2.16 6.22
CA ASP A 162 -5.34 0.72 6.11
C ASP A 162 -4.29 0.19 7.08
N LYS A 163 -4.63 -0.90 7.78
CA LYS A 163 -3.76 -1.50 8.78
C LYS A 163 -2.42 -1.88 8.16
N GLN A 164 -2.39 -2.56 7.02
CA GLN A 164 -1.13 -3.04 6.44
C GLN A 164 -0.27 -1.91 5.85
N LEU A 165 -0.85 -0.79 5.42
CA LEU A 165 -0.09 0.41 5.01
C LEU A 165 0.45 1.22 6.19
N ILE A 166 -0.34 1.46 7.24
CA ILE A 166 0.15 2.06 8.50
C ILE A 166 1.39 1.28 8.95
N ARG A 167 1.22 -0.05 8.98
CA ARG A 167 2.23 -1.06 9.28
C ARG A 167 3.43 -1.10 8.35
N TYR A 168 3.41 -0.43 7.20
CA TYR A 168 4.61 -0.28 6.40
C TYR A 168 5.42 0.93 6.88
N LEU A 169 4.80 1.97 7.45
CA LEU A 169 5.40 3.31 7.58
C LEU A 169 6.10 3.64 8.93
N ALA A 170 5.56 3.36 10.13
CA ALA A 170 6.11 3.69 11.50
C ALA A 170 6.08 5.18 11.91
N SER A 171 6.15 5.59 13.20
CA SER A 171 6.53 4.93 14.47
C SER A 171 5.99 5.57 15.78
N ILE A 172 5.08 4.90 16.51
CA ILE A 172 4.81 5.03 17.97
C ILE A 172 4.31 6.40 18.50
N ILE A 173 3.01 6.47 18.82
CA ILE A 173 2.43 6.08 20.12
C ILE A 173 1.18 5.24 19.80
N SER A 174 1.04 4.05 20.39
CA SER A 174 -0.04 3.08 20.13
C SER A 174 -0.15 2.57 18.67
N THR A 175 0.36 1.35 18.45
CA THR A 175 0.24 0.46 17.27
C THR A 175 1.06 0.77 16.00
N ASP A 176 1.98 -0.15 15.70
CA ASP A 176 2.36 -0.68 14.37
C ASP A 176 3.32 0.10 13.41
N LYS A 177 4.60 -0.34 13.37
CA LYS A 177 5.54 -0.64 12.22
C LYS A 177 5.63 0.26 10.95
N TRP A 178 6.71 0.37 10.15
CA TRP A 178 8.10 -0.15 10.14
C TRP A 178 9.17 0.84 9.56
N LYS A 179 8.92 1.48 8.40
CA LYS A 179 9.89 2.16 7.51
C LYS A 179 10.64 3.37 8.09
N TRP A 180 9.94 4.36 8.65
CA TRP A 180 10.50 5.55 9.30
C TRP A 180 11.52 5.18 10.40
N ALA A 181 11.25 4.13 11.16
CA ALA A 181 12.17 3.65 12.20
C ALA A 181 13.46 3.04 11.63
N TYR A 182 13.43 2.49 10.41
CA TYR A 182 14.58 1.86 9.75
C TYR A 182 15.37 2.82 8.84
N GLU A 183 14.67 3.61 8.01
CA GLU A 183 15.28 4.52 7.05
C GLU A 183 15.68 5.86 7.69
N GLU A 184 14.78 6.48 8.46
CA GLU A 184 14.93 7.86 8.97
C GLU A 184 15.33 7.93 10.47
N ARG A 185 15.25 6.80 11.19
CA ARG A 185 15.56 6.68 12.64
C ARG A 185 14.75 7.65 13.52
N GLN A 186 13.50 7.91 13.12
CA GLN A 186 12.58 8.81 13.81
C GLN A 186 11.33 8.10 14.31
N GLU A 187 10.74 8.68 15.37
CA GLU A 187 9.37 8.44 15.82
C GLU A 187 8.42 9.27 14.93
N TRP A 188 7.22 8.75 14.66
CA TRP A 188 6.19 9.35 13.78
C TRP A 188 4.80 8.83 14.16
N THR A 189 3.77 9.69 14.18
CA THR A 189 2.38 9.26 14.45
C THR A 189 1.44 9.61 13.30
N PRO A 190 0.35 8.83 13.07
CA PRO A 190 -0.67 9.17 12.08
C PRO A 190 -1.33 10.55 12.29
N GLU A 191 -1.32 11.05 13.52
CA GLU A 191 -1.91 12.33 13.91
C GLU A 191 -0.96 13.52 13.77
N GLN A 192 0.35 13.33 13.98
CA GLN A 192 1.33 14.43 14.09
C GLN A 192 2.46 14.38 13.05
N GLY A 193 2.66 13.25 12.36
CA GLY A 193 3.86 13.02 11.56
C GLY A 193 5.09 12.77 12.44
N ALA A 194 6.28 13.07 11.94
CA ALA A 194 7.55 12.82 12.63
C ALA A 194 7.64 13.62 13.95
N SER A 195 7.88 12.90 15.06
CA SER A 195 7.74 13.39 16.44
C SER A 195 9.03 13.43 17.26
N GLY A 196 10.11 12.75 16.83
CA GLY A 196 11.39 12.78 17.55
C GLY A 196 12.40 11.71 17.12
N PRO A 197 13.59 11.64 17.77
CA PRO A 197 14.58 10.60 17.50
C PRO A 197 14.18 9.24 18.12
N LEU A 198 14.38 8.14 17.40
CA LEU A 198 13.96 6.80 17.80
C LEU A 198 14.60 6.31 19.12
N THR A 199 13.78 5.96 20.10
CA THR A 199 14.25 5.52 21.43
C THR A 199 14.39 3.99 21.57
N ILE A 200 15.18 3.52 22.56
CA ILE A 200 15.37 2.07 22.81
C ILE A 200 14.09 1.35 23.28
N PRO A 201 13.26 1.91 24.18
CA PRO A 201 11.98 1.29 24.55
C PRO A 201 11.02 1.16 23.35
N CYS A 202 10.98 2.19 22.49
CA CYS A 202 10.25 2.19 21.23
C CYS A 202 10.69 1.02 20.31
N LEU A 203 12.01 0.94 20.04
CA LEU A 203 12.60 -0.15 19.26
C LEU A 203 12.27 -1.55 19.80
N LYS A 204 12.25 -1.73 21.13
CA LYS A 204 11.91 -3.00 21.75
C LYS A 204 10.45 -3.39 21.50
N SER A 205 9.49 -2.49 21.79
CA SER A 205 8.05 -2.75 21.57
C SER A 205 7.78 -3.14 20.13
N LEU A 206 8.32 -2.36 19.20
CA LEU A 206 8.17 -2.57 17.76
C LEU A 206 8.70 -3.94 17.30
N VAL A 207 9.87 -4.35 17.79
CA VAL A 207 10.46 -5.67 17.47
C VAL A 207 9.61 -6.82 18.02
N ASP A 208 9.00 -6.67 19.20
CA ASP A 208 8.18 -7.71 19.80
C ASP A 208 6.78 -7.80 19.15
N GLU A 209 6.17 -6.66 18.79
CA GLU A 209 4.94 -6.57 17.98
C GLU A 209 5.09 -7.23 16.60
N LEU A 210 6.19 -6.91 15.90
CA LEU A 210 6.50 -7.48 14.59
C LEU A 210 6.68 -9.00 14.63
N ARG A 211 7.31 -9.54 15.68
CA ARG A 211 7.41 -10.99 15.89
C ARG A 211 6.04 -11.62 16.10
N ALA A 212 5.23 -11.06 17.00
CA ALA A 212 3.90 -11.57 17.30
C ALA A 212 2.99 -11.57 16.05
N PHE A 213 3.17 -10.60 15.16
CA PHE A 213 2.48 -10.59 13.87
C PHE A 213 3.02 -11.63 12.88
N LYS A 214 4.35 -11.74 12.71
CA LYS A 214 4.96 -12.74 11.81
C LYS A 214 4.59 -14.17 12.21
N ALA A 215 4.43 -14.44 13.50
CA ALA A 215 3.91 -15.71 14.01
C ALA A 215 2.45 -15.96 13.59
N LYS A 216 1.57 -14.94 13.63
CA LYS A 216 0.15 -15.05 13.24
C LYS A 216 -0.09 -15.15 11.73
N ASP A 217 0.77 -14.55 10.90
CA ASP A 217 0.68 -14.70 9.44
C ASP A 217 1.23 -16.06 8.96
N SER A 218 2.02 -16.75 9.79
CA SER A 218 2.59 -18.08 9.51
C SER A 218 1.66 -19.25 9.90
N SER A 219 0.51 -18.95 10.53
CA SER A 219 -0.53 -19.90 10.94
C SER A 219 -1.80 -19.75 10.10
#